data_AF-A0A947YW38-F1
#
_entry.id   AF-A0A947YW38-F1
#
_cell.length_a   1.000
_cell.length_b   1.000
_cell.length_c   1.000
_cell.angle_alpha   90.00
_cell.angle_beta   90.00
_cell.angle_gamma   90.00
#
_symmetry.space_group_name_H-M   'P 1'
#
loop_
_entity.id
_entity.type
_entity.pdbx_description
1 polymer ?
#
loop_
_entity_poly.entity_id
_entity_poly.type
_entity_poly.pdbx_seq_one_letter_code
_entity_poly.pdbx_strand_id
1 'polypeptide(L)'
;MRFLLFTAFLLSGVAGVSAQDIKDVKSDNSDKGLKTKTTDGQDPDVGAKPKEGANNPDDKTITIKLRGSSVVVFAGNIERASIKLPSKPVKFQLKGKRFYAACRKNGLIIVDFSDSYRPYIYKILDAGKDVVDFTLTGDTVSVISAVFSMNAHAVSDSGGPVSLVDAITAGKIDAGRITGTPGKFAGTIVSVSHGFAVFTIAPDTQIREGDRVEVRTERQSTGLPFKTLGIQGRKSRVICVANIVEIRSTRAVFELGRGDNPEIGDNVYFSERPVTGSRYMPSRVGGIYRLGIEFIPVFGGSGGDDNAYLSGLILARASVHFRRPFSIAVGVTPFQFAGSSDFSLSKYTGANMYGLFTYEVDQFAIGLGFGYQQPVLHGENPHNRQGVTLVQYLRLGSQDGLNLTGELHAVYSDDNEEKSRRAMMGMLKIDLNVPLTDSITFFSRYMGDGRTLIHFSGGLKTMLSGKGGSGTVIIPVTIGYTSMTPWYDSESKHKIQGSSFSIGIEKVF
;
A
#
# COMPACT_ATOMS: atom_id res chain seq x y z
N MET A 1 -14.87 35.04 9.77
CA MET A 1 -16.19 34.51 10.22
C MET A 1 -16.85 33.51 9.26
N ARG A 2 -16.77 33.65 7.93
CA ARG A 2 -17.33 32.66 6.97
C ARG A 2 -16.56 31.32 6.87
N PHE A 3 -15.40 31.20 7.51
CA PHE A 3 -14.56 29.99 7.47
C PHE A 3 -14.92 28.93 8.54
N LEU A 4 -15.73 29.30 9.55
CA LEU A 4 -16.11 28.41 10.67
C LEU A 4 -17.39 27.61 10.40
N LEU A 5 -18.24 28.03 9.45
CA LEU A 5 -19.46 27.30 9.09
C LEU A 5 -19.23 26.14 8.10
N PHE A 6 -18.09 26.11 7.39
CA PHE A 6 -17.83 25.06 6.40
C PHE A 6 -17.34 23.75 7.05
N THR A 7 -16.72 23.84 8.24
CA THR A 7 -16.21 22.67 8.98
C THR A 7 -17.30 21.86 9.67
N ALA A 8 -18.43 22.49 10.02
CA ALA A 8 -19.56 21.81 10.67
C ALA A 8 -20.40 20.96 9.69
N PHE A 9 -20.41 21.29 8.39
CA PHE A 9 -21.24 20.60 7.40
C PHE A 9 -20.65 19.27 6.90
N LEU A 10 -19.35 19.05 7.08
CA LEU A 10 -18.66 17.82 6.66
C LEU A 10 -18.78 16.67 7.68
N LEU A 11 -19.14 16.94 8.93
CA LEU A 11 -19.27 15.92 9.99
C LEU A 11 -20.65 15.24 10.04
N SER A 12 -21.68 15.77 9.39
CA SER A 12 -23.04 15.17 9.40
C SER A 12 -23.33 14.21 8.23
N GLY A 13 -22.42 14.07 7.25
CA GLY A 13 -22.69 13.37 5.99
C GLY A 13 -22.28 11.89 5.91
N VAL A 14 -21.73 11.29 6.97
CA VAL A 14 -21.10 9.95 6.91
C VAL A 14 -21.97 8.83 7.51
N ALA A 15 -23.17 9.14 8.01
CA ALA A 15 -24.10 8.14 8.53
C ALA A 15 -25.18 7.80 7.48
N GLY A 16 -24.95 6.74 6.69
CA GLY A 16 -26.05 6.08 5.97
C GLY A 16 -25.67 5.42 4.65
N VAL A 17 -25.10 4.21 4.69
CA VAL A 17 -25.30 3.21 3.62
C VAL A 17 -25.39 1.83 4.28
N SER A 18 -26.58 1.23 4.24
CA SER A 18 -26.85 -0.13 4.72
C SER A 18 -26.42 -1.16 3.69
N ALA A 19 -25.88 -2.27 4.18
CA ALA A 19 -25.55 -3.45 3.38
C ALA A 19 -26.84 -4.21 3.00
N GLN A 20 -27.21 -4.17 1.73
CA GLN A 20 -28.07 -5.15 1.08
C GLN A 20 -27.81 -5.11 -0.44
N ASP A 21 -27.88 -6.28 -1.06
CA ASP A 21 -27.81 -6.58 -2.51
C ASP A 21 -26.43 -6.82 -3.14
N ILE A 22 -26.00 -8.09 -3.11
CA ILE A 22 -25.36 -8.73 -4.28
C ILE A 22 -25.98 -10.13 -4.44
N LYS A 23 -26.92 -10.26 -5.39
CA LYS A 23 -27.41 -11.52 -5.93
C LYS A 23 -26.68 -11.86 -7.22
N ASP A 24 -26.36 -13.15 -7.35
CA ASP A 24 -26.32 -13.98 -8.55
C ASP A 24 -25.93 -13.33 -9.90
N VAL A 25 -24.72 -13.66 -10.37
CA VAL A 25 -24.40 -13.66 -11.80
C VAL A 25 -23.82 -15.03 -12.16
N LYS A 26 -24.65 -15.85 -12.81
CA LYS A 26 -24.22 -17.03 -13.57
C LYS A 26 -23.54 -16.56 -14.86
N SER A 27 -22.32 -17.01 -15.12
CA SER A 27 -21.74 -16.95 -16.46
C SER A 27 -21.68 -18.36 -17.04
N ASP A 28 -22.55 -18.61 -18.01
CA ASP A 28 -22.38 -19.72 -18.96
C ASP A 28 -21.17 -19.44 -19.84
N ASN A 29 -20.25 -20.41 -19.94
CA ASN A 29 -19.33 -20.50 -21.06
C ASN A 29 -19.13 -21.96 -21.42
N SER A 30 -19.67 -22.33 -22.58
CA SER A 30 -19.55 -23.63 -23.21
C SER A 30 -18.23 -23.72 -23.97
N ASP A 31 -17.35 -24.64 -23.58
CA ASP A 31 -16.22 -25.05 -24.41
C ASP A 31 -16.08 -26.58 -24.36
N LYS A 32 -16.16 -27.24 -25.53
CA LYS A 32 -16.11 -28.70 -25.67
C LYS A 32 -14.65 -29.15 -25.76
N GLY A 33 -14.04 -29.42 -24.61
CA GLY A 33 -12.74 -30.07 -24.47
C GLY A 33 -12.81 -31.30 -23.56
N LEU A 34 -11.85 -32.21 -23.71
CA LEU A 34 -11.63 -33.46 -22.96
C LEU A 34 -12.38 -33.55 -21.61
N LYS A 35 -13.28 -34.53 -21.44
CA LYS A 35 -13.90 -34.82 -20.14
C LYS A 35 -12.89 -35.50 -19.21
N THR A 36 -12.14 -34.71 -18.44
CA THR A 36 -11.29 -35.21 -17.36
C THR A 36 -12.07 -35.17 -16.04
N LYS A 37 -12.32 -36.33 -15.43
CA LYS A 37 -12.90 -36.44 -14.09
C LYS A 37 -11.78 -36.56 -13.06
N THR A 38 -11.51 -35.49 -12.31
CA THR A 38 -10.60 -35.52 -11.16
C THR A 38 -11.40 -35.95 -9.94
N THR A 39 -11.12 -37.13 -9.39
CA THR A 39 -11.68 -37.58 -8.10
C THR A 39 -10.61 -37.45 -7.04
N ASP A 40 -10.81 -36.55 -6.09
CA ASP A 40 -10.08 -36.55 -4.81
C ASP A 40 -10.56 -37.75 -4.01
N GLY A 41 -9.72 -38.78 -3.95
CA GLY A 41 -9.98 -39.96 -3.12
C GLY A 41 -9.64 -39.65 -1.67
N GLN A 42 -10.66 -39.38 -0.86
CA GLN A 42 -10.66 -39.85 0.52
C GLN A 42 -10.97 -41.36 0.47
N ASP A 43 -10.21 -42.16 1.24
CA ASP A 43 -10.48 -43.60 1.41
C ASP A 43 -11.94 -43.82 1.83
N PRO A 44 -12.59 -44.84 1.22
CA PRO A 44 -13.34 -45.74 2.07
C PRO A 44 -13.07 -47.20 1.69
N ASP A 45 -12.71 -47.98 2.72
CA ASP A 45 -13.04 -49.39 2.78
C ASP A 45 -14.57 -49.56 2.72
N VAL A 46 -15.00 -50.58 1.97
CA VAL A 46 -16.24 -51.40 2.07
C VAL A 46 -16.74 -51.75 0.66
N GLY A 47 -16.77 -53.06 0.40
CA GLY A 47 -17.08 -53.63 -0.90
C GLY A 47 -18.53 -53.50 -1.35
N ALA A 48 -18.71 -53.19 -2.63
CA ALA A 48 -19.91 -53.52 -3.39
C ALA A 48 -19.50 -53.85 -4.83
N LYS A 49 -19.94 -55.03 -5.32
CA LYS A 49 -19.74 -55.48 -6.70
C LYS A 49 -20.50 -54.57 -7.69
N PRO A 50 -19.91 -54.15 -8.83
CA PRO A 50 -20.65 -53.50 -9.88
C PRO A 50 -21.28 -54.51 -10.85
N LYS A 51 -22.51 -54.21 -11.28
CA LYS A 51 -23.21 -54.85 -12.41
C LYS A 51 -22.60 -54.39 -13.74
N GLU A 52 -22.49 -55.32 -14.69
CA GLU A 52 -22.05 -55.10 -16.06
C GLU A 52 -23.02 -54.20 -16.84
N GLY A 53 -22.45 -53.23 -17.55
CA GLY A 53 -23.11 -52.40 -18.57
C GLY A 53 -22.06 -51.91 -19.56
N ALA A 54 -22.31 -52.16 -20.84
CA ALA A 54 -21.39 -52.12 -21.97
C ALA A 54 -20.57 -50.82 -22.14
N ASN A 55 -19.25 -50.96 -22.28
CA ASN A 55 -18.30 -49.90 -22.64
C ASN A 55 -18.02 -49.92 -24.15
N ASN A 56 -18.22 -48.77 -24.79
CA ASN A 56 -17.71 -48.45 -26.12
C ASN A 56 -16.19 -48.20 -26.04
N PRO A 57 -15.32 -48.99 -26.70
CA PRO A 57 -13.86 -48.98 -26.48
C PRO A 57 -13.10 -47.76 -27.04
N ASP A 58 -13.76 -46.85 -27.75
CA ASP A 58 -13.08 -45.74 -28.43
C ASP A 58 -13.09 -44.39 -27.69
N ASP A 59 -13.82 -44.26 -26.58
CA ASP A 59 -13.76 -43.06 -25.74
C ASP A 59 -12.67 -43.21 -24.68
N LYS A 60 -11.41 -43.09 -25.12
CA LYS A 60 -10.20 -43.23 -24.28
C LYS A 60 -10.07 -42.06 -23.30
N THR A 61 -10.91 -42.07 -22.28
CA THR A 61 -10.80 -41.15 -21.15
C THR A 61 -9.49 -41.45 -20.44
N ILE A 62 -8.54 -40.50 -20.52
CA ILE A 62 -7.30 -40.55 -19.76
C ILE A 62 -7.62 -40.06 -18.34
N THR A 63 -7.36 -40.92 -17.34
CA THR A 63 -7.51 -40.57 -15.93
C THR A 63 -6.14 -40.44 -15.30
N ILE A 64 -5.87 -39.30 -14.66
CA ILE A 64 -4.63 -39.10 -13.91
C ILE A 64 -4.94 -39.27 -12.43
N LYS A 65 -4.23 -40.16 -11.75
CA LYS A 65 -4.37 -40.41 -10.30
C LYS A 65 -3.04 -40.16 -9.61
N LEU A 66 -3.11 -39.61 -8.41
CA LEU A 66 -1.94 -39.45 -7.54
C LEU A 66 -1.87 -40.64 -6.57
N ARG A 67 -0.74 -41.36 -6.56
CA ARG A 67 -0.42 -42.44 -5.62
C ARG A 67 0.85 -42.08 -4.85
N GLY A 68 0.68 -41.48 -3.66
CA GLY A 68 1.81 -40.97 -2.88
C GLY A 68 2.52 -39.83 -3.61
N SER A 69 3.79 -40.01 -3.96
CA SER A 69 4.54 -39.06 -4.80
C SER A 69 4.52 -39.43 -6.28
N SER A 70 3.83 -40.48 -6.71
CA SER A 70 3.76 -40.87 -8.13
C SER A 70 2.47 -40.37 -8.77
N VAL A 71 2.59 -39.74 -9.95
CA VAL A 71 1.46 -39.40 -10.80
C VAL A 71 1.31 -40.51 -11.84
N VAL A 72 0.15 -41.15 -11.86
CA VAL A 72 -0.12 -42.34 -12.65
C VAL A 72 -1.21 -42.04 -13.67
N VAL A 73 -0.95 -42.36 -14.94
CA VAL A 73 -1.85 -42.15 -16.06
C VAL A 73 -2.53 -43.47 -16.39
N PHE A 74 -3.86 -43.45 -16.42
CA PHE A 74 -4.69 -44.59 -16.80
C PHE A 74 -5.42 -44.29 -18.11
N ALA A 75 -5.53 -45.30 -18.97
CA ALA A 75 -6.50 -45.31 -20.07
C ALA A 75 -7.51 -46.43 -19.77
N GLY A 76 -8.71 -46.05 -19.33
CA GLY A 76 -9.63 -46.99 -18.71
C GLY A 76 -9.03 -47.57 -17.41
N ASN A 77 -8.95 -48.89 -17.31
CA ASN A 77 -8.40 -49.59 -16.14
C ASN A 77 -6.91 -49.97 -16.29
N ILE A 78 -6.28 -49.61 -17.41
CA ILE A 78 -4.88 -49.98 -17.69
C ILE A 78 -3.98 -48.79 -17.33
N GLU A 79 -3.03 -49.03 -16.43
CA GLU A 79 -1.94 -48.09 -16.15
C GLU A 79 -1.04 -47.98 -17.41
N ARG A 80 -0.91 -46.76 -17.94
CA ARG A 80 -0.16 -46.48 -19.16
C ARG A 80 1.24 -45.97 -18.89
N ALA A 81 1.37 -45.10 -17.89
CA ALA A 81 2.63 -44.52 -17.48
C ALA A 81 2.55 -44.05 -16.04
N SER A 82 3.69 -43.97 -15.38
CA SER A 82 3.82 -43.33 -14.09
C SER A 82 5.08 -42.47 -14.05
N ILE A 83 5.00 -41.35 -13.35
CA ILE A 83 6.14 -40.47 -13.10
C ILE A 83 6.23 -40.18 -11.60
N LYS A 84 7.41 -40.37 -11.04
CA LYS A 84 7.67 -40.13 -9.62
C LYS A 84 8.05 -38.67 -9.41
N LEU A 85 7.25 -37.97 -8.62
CA LEU A 85 7.58 -36.65 -8.11
C LEU A 85 8.61 -36.78 -6.96
N PRO A 86 9.47 -35.77 -6.75
CA PRO A 86 10.43 -35.68 -5.65
C PRO A 86 9.81 -35.82 -4.26
N SER A 87 8.55 -35.40 -4.08
CA SER A 87 7.80 -35.58 -2.83
C SER A 87 6.29 -35.63 -3.09
N LYS A 88 5.53 -36.12 -2.11
CA LYS A 88 4.06 -36.08 -2.15
C LYS A 88 3.59 -34.62 -2.26
N PRO A 89 2.79 -34.26 -3.28
CA PRO A 89 2.32 -32.89 -3.41
C PRO A 89 1.26 -32.57 -2.35
N VAL A 90 1.26 -31.32 -1.88
CA VAL A 90 0.25 -30.79 -0.94
C VAL A 90 -0.98 -30.24 -1.65
N LYS A 91 -0.81 -29.79 -2.90
CA LYS A 91 -1.87 -29.39 -3.83
C LYS A 91 -1.48 -29.79 -5.24
N PHE A 92 -2.46 -30.15 -6.06
CA PHE A 92 -2.24 -30.38 -7.49
C PHE A 92 -3.45 -29.96 -8.31
N GLN A 93 -3.23 -29.68 -9.59
CA GLN A 93 -4.26 -29.31 -10.55
C GLN A 93 -3.83 -29.72 -11.97
N LEU A 94 -4.77 -30.25 -12.75
CA LEU A 94 -4.57 -30.53 -14.17
C LEU A 94 -5.16 -29.38 -14.99
N LYS A 95 -4.38 -28.82 -15.91
CA LYS A 95 -4.84 -27.81 -16.88
C LYS A 95 -4.34 -28.16 -18.27
N GLY A 96 -5.26 -28.49 -19.17
CA GLY A 96 -4.92 -28.99 -20.50
C GLY A 96 -4.07 -30.26 -20.40
N LYS A 97 -2.89 -30.25 -21.02
CA LYS A 97 -1.92 -31.35 -21.00
C LYS A 97 -0.88 -31.24 -19.87
N ARG A 98 -1.00 -30.27 -18.97
CA ARG A 98 0.00 -30.02 -17.91
C ARG A 98 -0.61 -30.26 -16.54
N PHE A 99 0.13 -31.01 -15.72
CA PHE A 99 -0.19 -31.24 -14.32
C PHE A 99 0.74 -30.41 -13.45
N TYR A 100 0.16 -29.65 -12.54
CA TYR A 100 0.83 -28.74 -11.64
C TYR A 100 0.74 -29.32 -10.23
N ALA A 101 1.87 -29.40 -9.52
CA ALA A 101 1.95 -30.06 -8.22
C ALA A 101 2.86 -29.30 -7.25
N ALA A 102 2.29 -28.76 -6.17
CA ALA A 102 3.05 -28.09 -5.11
C ALA A 102 3.74 -29.14 -4.23
N CYS A 103 5.07 -29.23 -4.32
CA CYS A 103 5.88 -30.28 -3.69
C CYS A 103 6.76 -29.72 -2.56
N ARG A 104 6.24 -28.81 -1.73
CA ARG A 104 6.97 -28.21 -0.59
C ARG A 104 8.31 -27.64 -1.05
N LYS A 105 9.41 -27.95 -0.34
CA LYS A 105 10.79 -27.54 -0.66
C LYS A 105 11.27 -27.92 -2.05
N ASN A 106 10.58 -28.83 -2.75
CA ASN A 106 10.89 -29.16 -4.14
C ASN A 106 10.23 -28.21 -5.15
N GLY A 107 9.52 -27.17 -4.69
CA GLY A 107 8.89 -26.16 -5.53
C GLY A 107 7.55 -26.59 -6.12
N LEU A 108 7.07 -25.83 -7.12
CA LEU A 108 5.93 -26.18 -7.96
C LEU A 108 6.43 -26.97 -9.18
N ILE A 109 6.04 -28.23 -9.26
CA ILE A 109 6.44 -29.14 -10.33
C ILE A 109 5.39 -29.16 -11.42
N ILE A 110 5.83 -28.98 -12.66
CA ILE A 110 4.98 -29.02 -13.85
C ILE A 110 5.38 -30.24 -14.65
N VAL A 111 4.44 -31.17 -14.82
CA VAL A 111 4.59 -32.38 -15.62
C VAL A 111 3.80 -32.21 -16.92
N ASP A 112 4.44 -32.51 -18.04
CA ASP A 112 3.81 -32.49 -19.36
C ASP A 112 3.34 -33.91 -19.74
N PHE A 113 2.05 -34.00 -20.09
CA PHE A 113 1.35 -35.19 -20.54
C PHE A 113 1.01 -35.14 -22.04
N SER A 114 1.72 -34.32 -22.82
CA SER A 114 1.53 -34.25 -24.27
C SER A 114 1.77 -35.59 -24.96
N ASP A 115 2.68 -36.42 -24.43
CA ASP A 115 2.75 -37.85 -24.68
C ASP A 115 2.34 -38.61 -23.41
N SER A 116 1.12 -39.17 -23.41
CA SER A 116 0.57 -39.91 -22.27
C SER A 116 1.33 -41.19 -21.92
N TYR A 117 2.16 -41.71 -22.83
CA TYR A 117 2.99 -42.90 -22.60
C TYR A 117 4.34 -42.55 -21.98
N ARG A 118 4.78 -41.30 -22.11
CA ARG A 118 6.09 -40.83 -21.65
C ARG A 118 5.98 -39.45 -20.99
N PRO A 119 5.25 -39.35 -19.86
CA PRO A 119 5.21 -38.10 -19.12
C PRO A 119 6.60 -37.74 -18.62
N TYR A 120 6.92 -36.45 -18.62
CA TYR A 120 8.19 -35.94 -18.11
C TYR A 120 7.99 -34.65 -17.30
N ILE A 121 8.90 -34.40 -16.37
CA ILE A 121 8.92 -33.14 -15.62
C ILE A 121 9.35 -32.05 -16.60
N TYR A 122 8.42 -31.21 -17.00
CA TYR A 122 8.64 -30.12 -17.93
C TYR A 122 9.43 -28.98 -17.28
N LYS A 123 9.04 -28.59 -16.05
CA LYS A 123 9.71 -27.54 -15.30
C LYS A 123 9.47 -27.66 -13.79
N ILE A 124 10.42 -27.15 -13.01
CA ILE A 124 10.28 -26.95 -11.57
C ILE A 124 10.40 -25.44 -11.32
N LEU A 125 9.37 -24.83 -10.74
CA LEU A 125 9.37 -23.42 -10.33
C LEU A 125 9.65 -23.31 -8.84
N ASP A 126 10.39 -22.29 -8.44
CA ASP A 126 10.69 -22.01 -7.02
C ASP A 126 11.33 -23.21 -6.29
N ALA A 127 12.20 -23.96 -6.97
CA ALA A 127 12.96 -25.05 -6.37
C ALA A 127 13.72 -24.57 -5.12
N GLY A 128 13.65 -25.33 -4.02
CA GLY A 128 14.23 -24.97 -2.72
C GLY A 128 13.31 -24.15 -1.83
N LYS A 129 12.26 -23.50 -2.36
CA LYS A 129 11.26 -22.78 -1.56
C LYS A 129 10.13 -23.72 -1.13
N ASP A 130 9.57 -23.50 0.06
CA ASP A 130 8.49 -24.34 0.59
C ASP A 130 7.13 -23.96 -0.03
N VAL A 131 6.85 -24.44 -1.24
CA VAL A 131 5.60 -24.14 -1.96
C VAL A 131 4.44 -24.93 -1.35
N VAL A 132 3.48 -24.20 -0.80
CA VAL A 132 2.31 -24.77 -0.10
C VAL A 132 1.03 -24.70 -0.91
N ASP A 133 0.92 -23.71 -1.80
CA ASP A 133 -0.28 -23.47 -2.58
C ASP A 133 0.06 -22.80 -3.92
N PHE A 134 -0.84 -22.89 -4.89
CA PHE A 134 -0.78 -22.19 -6.17
C PHE A 134 -2.18 -22.00 -6.76
N THR A 135 -2.33 -20.99 -7.63
CA THR A 135 -3.57 -20.75 -8.39
C THR A 135 -3.25 -20.55 -9.87
N LEU A 136 -4.06 -21.17 -10.74
CA LEU A 136 -4.00 -21.02 -12.19
C LEU A 136 -5.13 -20.09 -12.67
N THR A 137 -4.78 -18.94 -13.25
CA THR A 137 -5.76 -17.96 -13.77
C THR A 137 -5.37 -17.59 -15.20
N GLY A 138 -6.14 -18.03 -16.19
CA GLY A 138 -5.72 -17.91 -17.60
C GLY A 138 -4.31 -18.47 -17.78
N ASP A 139 -3.44 -17.74 -18.47
CA ASP A 139 -2.07 -18.19 -18.77
C ASP A 139 -1.05 -17.80 -17.69
N THR A 140 -1.52 -17.60 -16.46
CA THR A 140 -0.67 -17.23 -15.32
C THR A 140 -0.77 -18.26 -14.21
N VAL A 141 0.38 -18.50 -13.55
CA VAL A 141 0.45 -19.28 -12.31
C VAL A 141 0.97 -18.39 -11.20
N SER A 142 0.18 -18.28 -10.14
CA SER A 142 0.57 -17.61 -8.89
C SER A 142 0.98 -18.68 -7.88
N VAL A 143 2.18 -18.55 -7.31
CA VAL A 143 2.75 -19.54 -6.38
C VAL A 143 2.86 -18.93 -4.99
N ILE A 144 2.36 -19.65 -3.99
CA ILE A 144 2.38 -19.26 -2.58
C ILE A 144 3.40 -20.14 -1.86
N SER A 145 4.44 -19.53 -1.31
CA SER A 145 5.45 -20.21 -0.51
C SER A 145 5.32 -19.86 0.97
N ALA A 146 5.61 -20.82 1.86
CA ALA A 146 5.53 -20.67 3.32
C ALA A 146 6.60 -19.73 3.92
N VAL A 147 7.37 -19.03 3.08
CA VAL A 147 8.25 -17.93 3.47
C VAL A 147 7.59 -16.63 3.01
N PHE A 148 6.41 -16.29 3.55
CA PHE A 148 5.62 -15.06 3.31
C PHE A 148 5.93 -14.30 2.00
N SER A 149 5.99 -14.99 0.86
CA SER A 149 6.35 -14.40 -0.43
C SER A 149 5.47 -15.02 -1.51
N MET A 150 4.83 -14.13 -2.26
CA MET A 150 3.97 -14.44 -3.39
C MET A 150 4.76 -14.14 -4.67
N ASN A 151 5.03 -15.17 -5.48
CA ASN A 151 5.72 -15.03 -6.76
C ASN A 151 4.71 -15.27 -7.89
N ALA A 152 4.76 -14.42 -8.92
CA ALA A 152 3.95 -14.56 -10.13
C ALA A 152 4.85 -14.94 -11.31
N HIS A 153 4.38 -15.86 -12.14
CA HIS A 153 5.07 -16.30 -13.36
C HIS A 153 4.13 -16.22 -14.57
N ALA A 154 4.64 -15.73 -15.70
CA ALA A 154 3.94 -15.78 -16.99
C ALA A 154 4.16 -17.16 -17.60
N VAL A 155 3.10 -17.82 -18.09
CA VAL A 155 3.17 -19.16 -18.69
C VAL A 155 2.71 -19.08 -20.14
N SER A 156 3.62 -19.09 -21.12
CA SER A 156 3.23 -19.20 -22.53
C SER A 156 3.31 -20.65 -23.02
N ASP A 157 2.47 -21.00 -23.99
CA ASP A 157 2.46 -22.33 -24.58
C ASP A 157 3.73 -22.68 -25.37
N SER A 158 4.49 -21.68 -25.81
CA SER A 158 5.66 -21.86 -26.67
C SER A 158 7.02 -21.58 -26.01
N GLY A 159 7.09 -21.00 -24.80
CA GLY A 159 8.35 -20.53 -24.20
C GLY A 159 8.63 -20.99 -22.77
N GLY A 160 7.69 -21.68 -22.13
CA GLY A 160 7.80 -22.10 -20.73
C GLY A 160 7.64 -20.93 -19.74
N PRO A 161 7.41 -21.22 -18.44
CA PRO A 161 7.15 -20.18 -17.46
C PRO A 161 8.36 -19.26 -17.22
N VAL A 162 8.19 -17.94 -17.27
CA VAL A 162 9.22 -16.96 -16.91
C VAL A 162 8.77 -16.20 -15.66
N SER A 163 9.70 -15.91 -14.74
CA SER A 163 9.42 -15.02 -13.60
C SER A 163 8.85 -13.71 -14.10
N LEU A 164 7.74 -13.24 -13.52
CA LEU A 164 7.16 -11.96 -13.93
C LEU A 164 8.15 -10.81 -13.69
N VAL A 165 8.97 -10.90 -12.64
CA VAL A 165 10.07 -9.96 -12.40
C VAL A 165 11.06 -9.99 -13.56
N ASP A 166 11.46 -11.16 -14.04
CA ASP A 166 12.42 -11.26 -15.15
C ASP A 166 11.78 -10.84 -16.48
N ALA A 167 10.49 -11.11 -16.70
CA ALA A 167 9.76 -10.65 -17.89
C ALA A 167 9.61 -9.12 -17.89
N ILE A 168 9.32 -8.52 -16.73
CA ILE A 168 9.27 -7.06 -16.56
C ILE A 168 10.67 -6.43 -16.67
N THR A 169 11.70 -7.12 -16.17
CA THR A 169 13.08 -6.60 -16.15
C THR A 169 13.75 -6.77 -17.52
N ALA A 170 13.50 -7.86 -18.24
CA ALA A 170 14.00 -8.08 -19.60
C ALA A 170 13.47 -7.05 -20.59
N GLY A 171 12.24 -6.55 -20.40
CA GLY A 171 11.71 -5.40 -21.15
C GLY A 171 12.29 -4.04 -20.74
N LYS A 172 12.98 -3.94 -19.60
CA LYS A 172 13.57 -2.70 -19.07
C LYS A 172 15.06 -2.51 -19.39
N ILE A 173 15.74 -3.47 -20.01
CA ILE A 173 17.20 -3.41 -20.25
C ILE A 173 17.59 -2.50 -21.43
N ASP A 174 16.66 -2.06 -22.28
CA ASP A 174 16.95 -1.00 -23.28
C ASP A 174 16.86 0.44 -22.71
N ALA A 175 16.93 0.59 -21.38
CA ALA A 175 16.95 1.88 -20.68
C ALA A 175 18.26 2.67 -20.87
N GLY A 176 18.51 3.12 -22.11
CA GLY A 176 19.69 3.93 -22.40
C GLY A 176 19.72 4.59 -23.76
N ARG A 177 18.89 4.16 -24.72
CA ARG A 177 19.00 4.66 -26.08
C ARG A 177 18.02 5.81 -26.28
N ILE A 178 18.56 7.03 -26.31
CA ILE A 178 17.81 8.21 -26.73
C ILE A 178 17.93 8.26 -28.25
N THR A 179 16.80 8.18 -28.94
CA THR A 179 16.76 8.33 -30.39
C THR A 179 16.60 9.78 -30.84
N GLY A 180 16.12 10.65 -29.95
CA GLY A 180 16.08 12.09 -30.14
C GLY A 180 17.39 12.81 -29.78
N THR A 181 17.55 14.03 -30.28
CA THR A 181 18.64 14.92 -29.85
C THR A 181 18.31 15.50 -28.46
N PRO A 182 19.16 15.33 -27.43
CA PRO A 182 18.91 15.90 -26.10
C PRO A 182 18.63 17.41 -26.18
N GLY A 183 17.63 17.87 -25.42
CA GLY A 183 17.16 19.26 -25.44
C GLY A 183 16.26 19.64 -26.62
N LYS A 184 16.07 18.77 -27.63
CA LYS A 184 15.08 18.98 -28.69
C LYS A 184 13.67 18.82 -28.12
N PHE A 185 12.78 19.73 -28.50
CA PHE A 185 11.37 19.70 -28.13
C PHE A 185 10.72 18.44 -28.69
N ALA A 186 10.06 17.68 -27.82
CA ALA A 186 9.38 16.43 -28.13
C ALA A 186 7.86 16.59 -28.18
N GLY A 187 7.30 17.57 -27.47
CA GLY A 187 5.85 17.79 -27.46
C GLY A 187 5.33 18.53 -26.23
N THR A 188 4.01 18.50 -26.03
CA THR A 188 3.33 19.19 -24.92
C THR A 188 2.39 18.24 -24.18
N ILE A 189 2.39 18.31 -22.85
CA ILE A 189 1.51 17.52 -21.99
C ILE A 189 0.05 17.88 -22.25
N VAL A 190 -0.76 16.87 -22.56
CA VAL A 190 -2.20 17.01 -22.84
C VAL A 190 -3.08 16.36 -21.77
N SER A 191 -2.54 15.43 -20.99
CA SER A 191 -3.28 14.77 -19.91
C SER A 191 -2.31 14.28 -18.83
N VAL A 192 -2.72 14.40 -17.57
CA VAL A 192 -2.00 13.87 -16.41
C VAL A 192 -3.02 13.15 -15.54
N SER A 193 -2.82 11.85 -15.32
CA SER A 193 -3.79 11.03 -14.60
C SER A 193 -3.15 9.78 -14.02
N HIS A 194 -3.51 9.42 -12.78
CA HIS A 194 -3.19 8.13 -12.15
C HIS A 194 -1.70 7.72 -12.18
N GLY A 195 -0.78 8.67 -12.08
CA GLY A 195 0.66 8.37 -12.13
C GLY A 195 1.22 8.20 -13.55
N PHE A 196 0.48 8.64 -14.57
CA PHE A 196 0.94 8.73 -15.95
C PHE A 196 0.74 10.14 -16.48
N ALA A 197 1.60 10.55 -17.40
CA ALA A 197 1.38 11.73 -18.21
C ALA A 197 1.41 11.38 -19.69
N VAL A 198 0.53 12.02 -20.44
CA VAL A 198 0.38 11.87 -21.89
C VAL A 198 0.73 13.21 -22.53
N PHE A 199 1.60 13.17 -23.53
CA PHE A 199 1.93 14.34 -24.34
C PHE A 199 1.64 14.09 -25.82
N THR A 200 1.28 15.16 -26.53
CA THR A 200 1.19 15.14 -27.99
C THR A 200 2.58 15.33 -28.57
N ILE A 201 2.98 14.41 -29.44
CA ILE A 201 4.28 14.40 -30.11
C ILE A 201 4.32 15.57 -31.09
N ALA A 202 5.40 16.36 -31.06
CA ALA A 202 5.59 17.45 -31.99
C ALA A 202 5.71 16.94 -33.44
N PRO A 203 5.25 17.70 -34.45
CA PRO A 203 5.48 17.37 -35.85
C PRO A 203 6.98 17.11 -36.10
N ASP A 204 7.30 16.18 -36.99
CA ASP A 204 8.67 15.82 -37.39
C ASP A 204 9.57 15.32 -36.25
N THR A 205 8.97 14.89 -35.14
CA THR A 205 9.69 14.30 -34.01
C THR A 205 9.50 12.79 -34.03
N GLN A 206 10.62 12.07 -34.19
CA GLN A 206 10.66 10.62 -33.99
C GLN A 206 10.91 10.34 -32.52
N ILE A 207 10.02 9.56 -31.91
CA ILE A 207 10.16 9.06 -30.55
C ILE A 207 10.09 7.53 -30.56
N ARG A 208 10.71 6.89 -29.58
CA ARG A 208 10.66 5.44 -29.34
C ARG A 208 10.35 5.15 -27.88
N GLU A 209 9.75 3.99 -27.64
CA GLU A 209 9.61 3.46 -26.29
C GLU A 209 11.00 3.29 -25.67
N GLY A 210 11.14 3.67 -24.40
CA GLY A 210 12.42 3.75 -23.70
C GLY A 210 13.18 5.07 -23.86
N ASP A 211 12.79 5.95 -24.80
CA ASP A 211 13.39 7.28 -24.88
C ASP A 211 13.18 8.05 -23.57
N ARG A 212 14.23 8.75 -23.13
CA ARG A 212 14.17 9.64 -21.97
C ARG A 212 13.69 11.02 -22.37
N VAL A 213 12.70 11.50 -21.62
CA VAL A 213 12.14 12.83 -21.76
C VAL A 213 12.17 13.57 -20.44
N GLU A 214 12.40 14.88 -20.51
CA GLU A 214 12.24 15.79 -19.39
C GLU A 214 11.08 16.75 -19.62
N VAL A 215 10.27 16.91 -18.59
CA VAL A 215 9.17 17.87 -18.58
C VAL A 215 9.67 19.17 -17.99
N ARG A 216 9.45 20.27 -18.69
CA ARG A 216 9.77 21.62 -18.24
C ARG A 216 8.51 22.46 -18.19
N THR A 217 8.35 23.21 -17.11
CA THR A 217 7.35 24.27 -17.05
C THR A 217 7.96 25.58 -17.52
N GLU A 218 7.34 26.19 -18.52
CA GLU A 218 7.68 27.53 -19.02
C GLU A 218 6.66 28.60 -18.59
N ARG A 219 5.77 28.22 -17.67
CA ARG A 219 4.73 29.12 -17.19
C ARG A 219 5.37 30.35 -16.57
N GLN A 220 4.83 31.52 -16.89
CA GLN A 220 5.20 32.75 -16.21
C GLN A 220 4.95 32.53 -14.71
N SER A 221 6.04 32.51 -13.94
CA SER A 221 5.94 32.54 -12.50
C SER A 221 5.14 33.79 -12.15
N THR A 222 3.91 33.61 -11.64
CA THR A 222 3.13 34.65 -10.97
C THR A 222 3.78 34.97 -9.63
N GLY A 223 5.09 35.26 -9.65
CA GLY A 223 5.77 35.89 -8.55
C GLY A 223 5.12 37.26 -8.35
N LEU A 224 4.98 37.66 -7.08
CA LEU A 224 4.51 38.99 -6.70
C LEU A 224 5.11 40.05 -7.63
N PRO A 225 4.29 40.95 -8.22
CA PRO A 225 4.76 41.93 -9.18
C PRO A 225 5.64 42.96 -8.46
N PHE A 226 6.91 42.65 -8.24
CA PHE A 226 7.93 43.67 -8.05
C PHE A 226 8.14 44.35 -9.40
N LYS A 227 7.24 45.30 -9.69
CA LYS A 227 7.14 46.11 -10.91
C LYS A 227 8.40 46.94 -11.20
N THR A 228 9.40 46.92 -10.31
CA THR A 228 10.47 47.92 -10.25
C THR A 228 11.72 47.58 -11.06
N LEU A 229 11.86 46.38 -11.64
CA LEU A 229 13.12 45.99 -12.32
C LEU A 229 12.99 45.47 -13.75
N GLY A 230 11.80 45.42 -14.37
CA GLY A 230 11.65 45.15 -15.82
C GLY A 230 12.15 43.78 -16.34
N ILE A 231 12.76 42.93 -15.50
CA ILE A 231 13.29 41.63 -15.90
C ILE A 231 12.22 40.57 -15.65
N GLN A 232 11.30 40.39 -16.60
CA GLN A 232 10.46 39.19 -16.66
C GLN A 232 11.27 38.03 -17.25
N GLY A 233 12.10 37.40 -16.42
CA GLY A 233 12.77 36.16 -16.81
C GLY A 233 11.78 34.99 -16.85
N ARG A 234 11.51 34.41 -18.03
CA ARG A 234 10.89 33.07 -18.13
C ARG A 234 11.89 32.06 -17.55
N LYS A 235 11.70 31.68 -16.29
CA LYS A 235 12.55 30.66 -15.67
C LYS A 235 11.98 29.28 -16.01
N SER A 236 12.54 28.65 -17.05
CA SER A 236 12.27 27.25 -17.35
C SER A 236 12.75 26.38 -16.18
N ARG A 237 11.86 25.59 -15.60
CA ARG A 237 12.16 24.67 -14.49
C ARG A 237 11.83 23.25 -14.93
N VAL A 238 12.78 22.34 -14.76
CA VAL A 238 12.56 20.90 -14.97
C VAL A 238 11.70 20.37 -13.82
N ILE A 239 10.59 19.73 -14.16
CA ILE A 239 9.63 19.14 -13.22
C ILE A 239 10.01 17.68 -12.95
N CYS A 240 10.18 16.90 -14.02
CA CYS A 240 10.59 15.51 -13.93
C CYS A 240 11.33 15.05 -15.19
N VAL A 241 12.03 13.92 -15.07
CA VAL A 241 12.65 13.18 -16.16
C VAL A 241 12.11 11.75 -16.08
N ALA A 242 11.56 11.23 -17.16
CA ALA A 242 10.91 9.93 -17.22
C ALA A 242 11.19 9.22 -18.55
N ASN A 243 10.94 7.91 -18.59
CA ASN A 243 11.04 7.11 -19.82
C ASN A 243 9.67 7.01 -20.49
N ILE A 244 9.63 7.11 -21.81
CA ILE A 244 8.43 6.81 -22.59
C ILE A 244 8.13 5.31 -22.46
N VAL A 245 6.92 4.98 -22.00
CA VAL A 245 6.46 3.60 -21.81
C VAL A 245 5.55 3.10 -22.91
N GLU A 246 4.88 4.01 -23.62
CA GLU A 246 3.94 3.65 -24.69
C GLU A 246 3.84 4.78 -25.71
N ILE A 247 3.70 4.41 -26.99
CA ILE A 247 3.48 5.35 -28.09
C ILE A 247 2.22 4.97 -28.85
N ARG A 248 1.33 5.93 -29.07
CA ARG A 248 0.11 5.77 -29.88
C ARG A 248 -0.03 6.89 -30.88
N SER A 249 0.27 6.61 -32.15
CA SER A 249 0.10 7.54 -33.29
C SER A 249 0.78 8.89 -33.05
N THR A 250 0.06 9.89 -32.56
CA THR A 250 0.51 11.26 -32.28
C THR A 250 0.71 11.55 -30.79
N ARG A 251 0.61 10.55 -29.92
CA ARG A 251 0.72 10.68 -28.47
C ARG A 251 1.72 9.70 -27.90
N ALA A 252 2.37 10.11 -26.81
CA ALA A 252 3.22 9.25 -26.01
C ALA A 252 2.90 9.37 -24.54
N VAL A 253 3.15 8.28 -23.83
CA VAL A 253 2.88 8.12 -22.41
C VAL A 253 4.19 7.85 -21.68
N PHE A 254 4.38 8.47 -20.52
CA PHE A 254 5.43 8.10 -19.58
C PHE A 254 4.86 7.94 -18.16
N GLU A 255 5.46 7.03 -17.40
CA GLU A 255 5.10 6.83 -15.99
C GLU A 255 5.74 7.92 -15.12
N LEU A 256 4.97 8.44 -14.17
CA LEU A 256 5.40 9.42 -13.19
C LEU A 256 5.97 8.73 -11.96
N GLY A 257 7.15 9.16 -11.56
CA GLY A 257 7.74 8.78 -10.29
C GLY A 257 7.06 9.45 -9.10
N ARG A 258 7.49 9.07 -7.89
CA ARG A 258 7.00 9.73 -6.68
C ARG A 258 7.42 11.21 -6.65
N GLY A 259 6.45 12.08 -6.37
CA GLY A 259 6.66 13.53 -6.34
C GLY A 259 6.73 14.21 -7.72
N ASP A 260 6.66 13.46 -8.82
CA ASP A 260 6.55 14.05 -10.15
C ASP A 260 5.13 14.63 -10.31
N ASN A 261 5.06 15.91 -10.70
CA ASN A 261 3.79 16.62 -10.84
C ASN A 261 3.79 17.50 -12.10
N PRO A 262 3.87 16.91 -13.30
CA PRO A 262 3.66 17.66 -14.53
C PRO A 262 2.22 18.15 -14.61
N GLU A 263 2.00 19.23 -15.34
CA GLU A 263 0.67 19.78 -15.58
C GLU A 263 0.37 19.89 -17.07
N ILE A 264 -0.91 19.96 -17.42
CA ILE A 264 -1.34 20.16 -18.81
C ILE A 264 -0.73 21.47 -19.34
N GLY A 265 -0.17 21.42 -20.55
CA GLY A 265 0.51 22.54 -21.19
C GLY A 265 2.00 22.66 -20.87
N ASP A 266 2.56 21.82 -19.99
CA ASP A 266 4.01 21.76 -19.82
C ASP A 266 4.69 21.14 -21.05
N ASN A 267 5.92 21.57 -21.30
CA ASN A 267 6.67 21.18 -22.49
C ASN A 267 7.54 19.97 -22.19
N VAL A 268 7.67 19.08 -23.16
CA VAL A 268 8.45 17.85 -23.09
C VAL A 268 9.64 17.97 -24.04
N TYR A 269 10.84 17.62 -23.56
CA TYR A 269 12.08 17.64 -24.33
C TYR A 269 12.79 16.31 -24.17
N PHE A 270 13.58 15.87 -25.15
CA PHE A 270 14.49 14.74 -24.93
C PHE A 270 15.54 15.08 -23.89
N SER A 271 15.95 14.10 -23.08
CA SER A 271 16.94 14.33 -22.03
C SER A 271 17.86 13.15 -21.83
N GLU A 272 19.14 13.45 -21.60
CA GLU A 272 20.13 12.47 -21.12
C GLU A 272 20.15 12.33 -19.60
N ARG A 273 19.43 13.21 -18.89
CA ARG A 273 19.40 13.21 -17.44
C ARG A 273 18.88 11.88 -16.90
N PRO A 274 19.33 11.48 -15.70
CA PRO A 274 18.73 10.34 -15.01
C PRO A 274 17.26 10.62 -14.70
N VAL A 275 16.45 9.55 -14.68
CA VAL A 275 15.05 9.60 -14.27
C VAL A 275 14.94 10.19 -12.86
N THR A 276 14.07 11.18 -12.67
CA THR A 276 13.95 11.91 -11.39
C THR A 276 13.06 11.21 -10.37
N GLY A 277 12.31 10.19 -10.80
CA GLY A 277 11.38 9.39 -10.00
C GLY A 277 12.05 8.54 -8.92
N SER A 278 12.77 9.16 -7.99
CA SER A 278 13.36 8.47 -6.84
C SER A 278 12.26 8.04 -5.88
N ARG A 279 12.20 6.74 -5.61
CA ARG A 279 11.28 6.19 -4.61
C ARG A 279 11.68 6.62 -3.19
N TYR A 280 12.98 6.65 -2.90
CA TYR A 280 13.51 6.91 -1.55
C TYR A 280 13.63 8.39 -1.25
N MET A 281 13.92 9.21 -2.25
CA MET A 281 14.12 10.65 -2.09
C MET A 281 13.39 11.45 -3.19
N PRO A 282 12.05 11.27 -3.32
CA PRO A 282 11.25 12.08 -4.22
C PRO A 282 11.39 13.57 -3.87
N SER A 283 11.32 14.41 -4.90
CA SER A 283 11.33 15.86 -4.73
C SER A 283 10.09 16.32 -3.97
N ARG A 284 10.23 17.40 -3.21
CA ARG A 284 9.13 18.03 -2.49
C ARG A 284 8.11 18.59 -3.46
N VAL A 285 6.86 18.13 -3.33
CA VAL A 285 5.71 18.72 -4.00
C VAL A 285 5.17 19.86 -3.15
N GLY A 286 5.18 21.08 -3.71
CA GLY A 286 4.61 22.26 -3.07
C GLY A 286 3.35 22.74 -3.80
N GLY A 287 2.57 23.57 -3.13
CA GLY A 287 1.26 24.03 -3.61
C GLY A 287 0.14 22.99 -3.46
N ILE A 288 0.26 22.10 -2.47
CA ILE A 288 -0.69 21.02 -2.21
C ILE A 288 -1.30 21.14 -0.82
N TYR A 289 -2.49 20.58 -0.67
CA TYR A 289 -3.17 20.41 0.61
C TYR A 289 -3.25 18.93 0.94
N ARG A 290 -3.06 18.56 2.21
CA ARG A 290 -3.19 17.18 2.67
C ARG A 290 -4.17 17.11 3.80
N LEU A 291 -5.06 16.13 3.75
CA LEU A 291 -6.00 15.80 4.81
C LEU A 291 -5.88 14.32 5.12
N GLY A 292 -5.49 13.99 6.35
CA GLY A 292 -5.40 12.63 6.85
C GLY A 292 -6.29 12.42 8.07
N ILE A 293 -7.00 11.30 8.10
CA ILE A 293 -7.68 10.80 9.29
C ILE A 293 -7.37 9.31 9.44
N GLU A 294 -7.09 8.87 10.67
CA GLU A 294 -6.81 7.48 10.99
C GLU A 294 -7.51 7.11 12.29
N PHE A 295 -8.18 5.96 12.28
CA PHE A 295 -8.88 5.41 13.43
C PHE A 295 -8.17 4.14 13.92
N ILE A 296 -7.89 4.09 15.22
CA ILE A 296 -7.21 3.00 15.91
C ILE A 296 -8.14 2.48 17.00
N PRO A 297 -9.03 1.52 16.71
CA PRO A 297 -9.75 0.80 17.76
C PRO A 297 -8.79 0.04 18.66
N VAL A 298 -9.09 0.05 19.96
CA VAL A 298 -8.36 -0.68 20.99
C VAL A 298 -9.32 -1.68 21.64
N PHE A 299 -9.04 -2.96 21.41
CA PHE A 299 -9.76 -4.06 22.01
C PHE A 299 -8.92 -4.59 23.18
N GLY A 300 -9.39 -4.40 24.42
CA GLY A 300 -8.65 -4.80 25.61
C GLY A 300 -9.56 -4.94 26.82
N GLY A 301 -9.20 -5.85 27.72
CA GLY A 301 -9.85 -6.01 29.03
C GLY A 301 -9.16 -5.16 30.10
N SER A 302 -9.93 -4.65 31.05
CA SER A 302 -9.40 -4.13 32.31
C SER A 302 -9.06 -5.34 33.18
N GLY A 303 -7.84 -5.43 33.70
CA GLY A 303 -7.36 -6.57 34.50
C GLY A 303 -8.03 -6.76 35.87
N GLY A 304 -9.24 -6.25 36.08
CA GLY A 304 -9.94 -6.27 37.37
C GLY A 304 -11.45 -6.52 37.32
N ASP A 305 -12.15 -6.28 36.21
CA ASP A 305 -13.61 -6.48 36.10
C ASP A 305 -14.01 -6.75 34.64
N ASP A 306 -15.01 -7.62 34.43
CA ASP A 306 -15.56 -8.12 33.14
C ASP A 306 -16.17 -7.05 32.20
N ASN A 307 -15.80 -5.78 32.34
CA ASN A 307 -16.30 -4.71 31.50
C ASN A 307 -15.45 -4.61 30.23
N ALA A 308 -16.05 -4.99 29.10
CA ALA A 308 -15.49 -4.75 27.78
C ALA A 308 -15.59 -3.25 27.45
N TYR A 309 -14.44 -2.59 27.29
CA TYR A 309 -14.37 -1.17 26.93
C TYR A 309 -14.26 -1.03 25.41
N LEU A 310 -15.17 -0.28 24.79
CA LEU A 310 -14.93 0.23 23.43
C LEU A 310 -14.05 1.47 23.57
N SER A 311 -12.76 1.36 23.27
CA SER A 311 -11.83 2.48 23.32
C SER A 311 -11.10 2.63 22.00
N GLY A 312 -10.55 3.82 21.77
CA GLY A 312 -9.83 4.07 20.55
C GLY A 312 -9.10 5.40 20.52
N LEU A 313 -8.31 5.54 19.46
CA LEU A 313 -7.59 6.74 19.11
C LEU A 313 -8.05 7.21 17.73
N ILE A 314 -8.20 8.52 17.56
CA ILE A 314 -8.36 9.17 16.28
C ILE A 314 -7.16 10.08 16.09
N LEU A 315 -6.53 9.98 14.93
CA LEU A 315 -5.48 10.87 14.47
C LEU A 315 -6.06 11.67 13.31
N ALA A 316 -5.97 12.98 13.36
CA ALA A 316 -6.41 13.84 12.27
C ALA A 316 -5.36 14.91 12.00
N ARG A 317 -5.03 15.16 10.74
CA ARG A 317 -4.09 16.21 10.35
C ARG A 317 -4.52 16.83 9.02
N ALA A 318 -4.57 18.15 8.99
CA ALA A 318 -4.70 18.93 7.77
C ALA A 318 -3.42 19.77 7.60
N SER A 319 -2.80 19.74 6.43
CA SER A 319 -1.62 20.57 6.14
C SER A 319 -1.67 21.21 4.78
N VAL A 320 -1.05 22.39 4.68
CA VAL A 320 -0.83 23.15 3.46
C VAL A 320 0.66 23.23 3.22
N HIS A 321 1.12 22.69 2.10
CA HIS A 321 2.52 22.75 1.69
C HIS A 321 2.66 23.84 0.62
N PHE A 322 3.36 24.93 0.93
CA PHE A 322 3.47 26.05 -0.01
C PHE A 322 4.42 25.72 -1.17
N ARG A 323 4.43 26.51 -2.25
CA ARG A 323 5.48 26.34 -3.28
C ARG A 323 6.87 26.71 -2.75
N ARG A 324 6.93 27.59 -1.76
CA ARG A 324 8.12 27.90 -0.95
C ARG A 324 8.38 26.77 0.07
N PRO A 325 9.60 26.66 0.65
CA PRO A 325 9.98 25.56 1.54
C PRO A 325 9.34 25.67 2.94
N PHE A 326 8.03 25.90 2.99
CA PHE A 326 7.27 26.05 4.21
C PHE A 326 5.97 25.24 4.12
N SER A 327 5.50 24.77 5.26
CA SER A 327 4.17 24.21 5.42
C SER A 327 3.54 24.66 6.74
N ILE A 328 2.21 24.68 6.77
CA ILE A 328 1.41 24.87 7.98
C ILE A 328 0.54 23.64 8.16
N ALA A 329 0.47 23.11 9.37
CA ALA A 329 -0.41 22.00 9.71
C ALA A 329 -1.25 22.33 10.94
N VAL A 330 -2.45 21.78 10.99
CA VAL A 330 -3.26 21.66 12.20
C VAL A 330 -3.62 20.20 12.38
N GLY A 331 -3.71 19.73 13.62
CA GLY A 331 -3.99 18.33 13.86
C GLY A 331 -4.45 18.03 15.27
N VAL A 332 -4.93 16.80 15.43
CA VAL A 332 -5.26 16.18 16.70
C VAL A 332 -4.55 14.83 16.75
N THR A 333 -3.57 14.69 17.64
CA THR A 333 -2.70 13.52 17.73
C THR A 333 -2.40 13.20 19.19
N PRO A 334 -3.04 12.19 19.79
CA PRO A 334 -4.33 11.62 19.41
C PRO A 334 -5.51 12.35 20.05
N PHE A 335 -6.69 12.19 19.45
CA PHE A 335 -7.97 12.25 20.14
C PHE A 335 -8.25 10.85 20.68
N GLN A 336 -8.41 10.74 21.99
CA GLN A 336 -8.56 9.51 22.73
C GLN A 336 -9.97 9.43 23.27
N PHE A 337 -10.59 8.26 23.22
CA PHE A 337 -11.87 8.02 23.86
C PHE A 337 -11.90 6.61 24.47
N ALA A 338 -12.57 6.48 25.60
CA ALA A 338 -12.88 5.19 26.21
C ALA A 338 -14.36 5.14 26.60
N GLY A 339 -15.09 4.13 26.13
CA GLY A 339 -16.45 3.85 26.55
C GLY A 339 -16.47 2.86 27.70
N SER A 340 -17.18 3.18 28.79
CA SER A 340 -17.52 2.24 29.86
C SER A 340 -18.88 1.57 29.61
N SER A 341 -19.26 0.60 30.46
CA SER A 341 -20.60 0.01 30.51
C SER A 341 -21.73 1.04 30.57
N ASP A 342 -21.45 2.22 31.12
CA ASP A 342 -22.41 3.30 31.30
C ASP A 342 -22.42 4.29 30.11
N PHE A 343 -21.65 3.99 29.04
CA PHE A 343 -21.56 4.73 27.77
C PHE A 343 -21.34 6.26 27.88
N SER A 344 -20.85 6.76 29.01
CA SER A 344 -20.61 8.19 29.22
C SER A 344 -19.32 8.68 28.54
N LEU A 345 -19.34 8.80 27.20
CA LEU A 345 -18.22 9.27 26.36
C LEU A 345 -17.60 10.59 26.83
N SER A 346 -18.42 11.54 27.31
CA SER A 346 -17.94 12.88 27.73
C SER A 346 -16.96 12.84 28.91
N LYS A 347 -16.97 11.78 29.71
CA LYS A 347 -16.13 11.66 30.91
C LYS A 347 -14.74 11.06 30.64
N TYR A 348 -14.55 10.45 29.47
CA TYR A 348 -13.37 9.65 29.15
C TYR A 348 -12.83 10.01 27.77
N THR A 349 -12.70 11.32 27.51
CA THR A 349 -12.10 11.83 26.28
C THR A 349 -10.92 12.71 26.58
N GLY A 350 -9.91 12.62 25.73
CA GLY A 350 -8.71 13.45 25.77
C GLY A 350 -8.30 13.79 24.35
N ALA A 351 -7.65 14.93 24.16
CA ALA A 351 -7.20 15.38 22.85
C ALA A 351 -5.90 16.17 22.99
N ASN A 352 -4.97 15.95 22.09
CA ASN A 352 -3.85 16.85 21.90
C ASN A 352 -3.98 17.54 20.55
N MET A 353 -4.45 18.78 20.59
CA MET A 353 -4.71 19.61 19.42
C MET A 353 -3.54 20.58 19.21
N TYR A 354 -3.10 20.78 17.97
CA TYR A 354 -1.95 21.64 17.70
C TYR A 354 -2.02 22.31 16.33
N GLY A 355 -1.32 23.44 16.24
CA GLY A 355 -0.90 24.08 15.00
C GLY A 355 0.62 24.04 14.89
N LEU A 356 1.14 23.78 13.69
CA LEU A 356 2.56 23.59 13.41
C LEU A 356 2.97 24.41 12.19
N PHE A 357 4.05 25.17 12.32
CA PHE A 357 4.74 25.80 11.20
C PHE A 357 6.05 25.07 10.95
N THR A 358 6.30 24.69 9.70
CA THR A 358 7.43 23.85 9.32
C THR A 358 8.20 24.46 8.17
N TYR A 359 9.53 24.51 8.29
CA TYR A 359 10.43 24.66 7.16
C TYR A 359 10.73 23.27 6.59
N GLU A 360 10.48 23.08 5.30
CA GLU A 360 10.57 21.76 4.65
C GLU A 360 11.29 21.83 3.30
N VAL A 361 12.28 20.95 3.15
CA VAL A 361 13.03 20.70 1.92
C VAL A 361 12.98 19.22 1.57
N ASP A 362 13.63 18.80 0.49
CA ASP A 362 13.58 17.41 0.03
C ASP A 362 14.19 16.43 1.04
N GLN A 363 15.26 16.84 1.72
CA GLN A 363 16.04 15.96 2.59
C GLN A 363 15.61 16.00 4.05
N PHE A 364 14.94 17.07 4.50
CA PHE A 364 14.54 17.20 5.90
C PHE A 364 13.41 18.23 6.08
N ALA A 365 12.81 18.24 7.25
CA ALA A 365 11.93 19.30 7.70
C ALA A 365 12.09 19.55 9.20
N ILE A 366 11.98 20.81 9.61
CA ILE A 366 12.01 21.22 11.03
C ILE A 366 10.84 22.15 11.26
N GLY A 367 10.07 21.91 12.30
CA GLY A 367 8.90 22.71 12.63
C GLY A 367 8.77 23.00 14.10
N LEU A 368 8.09 24.11 14.38
CA LEU A 368 7.70 24.53 15.71
C LEU A 368 6.22 24.90 15.72
N GLY A 369 5.54 24.52 16.78
CA GLY A 369 4.10 24.66 16.89
C GLY A 369 3.66 24.88 18.32
N PHE A 370 2.37 25.16 18.46
CA PHE A 370 1.71 25.32 19.75
C PHE A 370 0.37 24.60 19.72
N GLY A 371 -0.08 24.20 20.89
CA GLY A 371 -1.32 23.46 21.01
C GLY A 371 -1.89 23.48 22.40
N TYR A 372 -2.82 22.56 22.61
CA TYR A 372 -3.49 22.33 23.87
C TYR A 372 -3.66 20.84 24.08
N GLN A 373 -3.21 20.36 25.23
CA GLN A 373 -3.40 18.98 25.66
C GLN A 373 -4.52 18.93 26.70
N GLN A 374 -5.52 18.13 26.40
CA GLN A 374 -6.56 17.68 27.31
C GLN A 374 -6.36 16.17 27.52
N PRO A 375 -5.99 15.72 28.72
CA PRO A 375 -5.82 14.30 29.02
C PRO A 375 -7.17 13.56 29.11
N VAL A 376 -7.17 12.24 28.89
CA VAL A 376 -8.35 11.35 29.06
C VAL A 376 -8.73 11.15 30.52
N LEU A 377 -7.81 11.48 31.42
CA LEU A 377 -7.90 11.15 32.84
C LEU A 377 -8.99 11.96 33.55
N HIS A 378 -9.96 11.24 34.13
CA HIS A 378 -10.77 11.73 35.23
C HIS A 378 -10.00 11.52 36.55
N GLY A 379 -10.20 12.36 37.58
CA GLY A 379 -9.60 12.18 38.91
C GLY A 379 -8.29 12.94 39.20
N GLU A 380 -7.88 12.92 40.47
CA GLU A 380 -6.72 13.62 41.03
C GLU A 380 -5.39 12.92 40.69
N ASN A 381 -5.16 12.52 39.44
CA ASN A 381 -3.84 12.04 39.07
C ASN A 381 -2.84 13.19 39.28
N PRO A 382 -1.77 12.99 40.08
CA PRO A 382 -0.71 13.98 40.27
C PRO A 382 -0.11 14.45 38.93
N HIS A 383 -0.25 13.65 37.87
CA HIS A 383 0.29 13.90 36.55
C HIS A 383 -0.78 14.19 35.49
N ASN A 384 -1.94 14.72 35.90
CA ASN A 384 -2.95 15.18 34.96
C ASN A 384 -2.45 16.43 34.21
N ARG A 385 -1.89 16.23 33.01
CA ARG A 385 -1.23 17.28 32.23
C ARG A 385 -2.22 17.94 31.29
N GLN A 386 -2.96 18.92 31.81
CA GLN A 386 -3.83 19.78 31.02
C GLN A 386 -3.17 21.15 30.84
N GLY A 387 -2.98 21.57 29.60
CA GLY A 387 -2.35 22.87 29.38
C GLY A 387 -1.89 23.13 27.96
N VAL A 388 -1.20 24.27 27.81
CA VAL A 388 -0.64 24.69 26.54
C VAL A 388 0.53 23.79 26.19
N THR A 389 0.61 23.36 24.93
CA THR A 389 1.72 22.56 24.42
C THR A 389 2.62 23.36 23.49
N LEU A 390 3.92 23.12 23.61
CA LEU A 390 4.92 23.45 22.61
C LEU A 390 5.19 22.18 21.79
N VAL A 391 5.12 22.28 20.48
CA VAL A 391 5.31 21.14 19.56
C VAL A 391 6.57 21.34 18.75
N GLN A 392 7.51 20.41 18.84
CA GLN A 392 8.70 20.37 18.00
C GLN A 392 8.57 19.23 16.99
N TYR A 393 8.81 19.53 15.72
CA TYR A 393 8.70 18.58 14.62
C TYR A 393 10.05 18.43 13.90
N LEU A 394 10.43 17.20 13.60
CA LEU A 394 11.60 16.87 12.79
C LEU A 394 11.22 15.79 11.78
N ARG A 395 11.64 15.95 10.53
CA ARG A 395 11.67 14.88 9.53
C ARG A 395 13.07 14.78 8.98
N LEU A 396 13.63 13.57 8.98
CA LEU A 396 14.84 13.23 8.25
C LEU A 396 14.42 12.38 7.04
N GLY A 397 14.74 12.84 5.84
CA GLY A 397 14.30 12.26 4.59
C GLY A 397 13.15 13.02 3.91
N SER A 398 12.57 12.37 2.91
CA SER A 398 11.62 12.97 1.96
C SER A 398 10.18 12.76 2.37
N GLN A 399 9.26 13.63 1.93
CA GLN A 399 7.86 13.59 2.37
C GLN A 399 7.14 12.29 2.03
N ASP A 400 7.28 11.84 0.78
CA ASP A 400 6.59 10.66 0.25
C ASP A 400 7.54 9.48 -0.04
N GLY A 401 8.79 9.58 0.40
CA GLY A 401 9.79 8.53 0.23
C GLY A 401 10.23 7.93 1.57
N LEU A 402 11.52 7.66 1.68
CA LEU A 402 12.14 7.21 2.91
C LEU A 402 12.20 8.40 3.87
N ASN A 403 11.59 8.26 5.04
CA ASN A 403 11.74 9.23 6.11
C ASN A 403 11.57 8.63 7.50
N LEU A 404 12.20 9.31 8.45
CA LEU A 404 11.96 9.21 9.88
C LEU A 404 11.40 10.55 10.35
N THR A 405 10.23 10.53 10.95
CA THR A 405 9.54 11.71 11.49
C THR A 405 9.47 11.59 13.01
N GLY A 406 9.75 12.67 13.71
CA GLY A 406 9.58 12.83 15.15
C GLY A 406 8.75 14.07 15.47
N GLU A 407 7.82 13.94 16.42
CA GLU A 407 6.99 15.03 16.93
C GLU A 407 7.00 14.95 18.46
N LEU A 408 7.60 15.96 19.11
CA LEU A 408 7.70 16.08 20.55
C LEU A 408 6.73 17.17 21.01
N HIS A 409 5.87 16.84 21.95
CA HIS A 409 4.96 17.76 22.62
C HIS A 409 5.46 17.97 24.04
N ALA A 410 5.77 19.20 24.40
CA ALA A 410 6.05 19.61 25.77
C ALA A 410 4.85 20.37 26.31
N VAL A 411 4.26 19.92 27.41
CA VAL A 411 3.06 20.53 28.02
C VAL A 411 3.51 21.43 29.16
N TYR A 412 3.04 22.66 29.16
CA TYR A 412 3.11 23.53 30.33
C TYR A 412 1.78 23.42 31.08
N SER A 413 1.81 22.73 32.22
CA SER A 413 0.65 22.40 33.06
C SER A 413 0.95 22.69 34.51
N ASP A 414 -0.10 22.91 35.30
CA ASP A 414 -0.03 22.77 36.75
C ASP A 414 0.31 21.31 37.07
N ASP A 415 1.35 21.09 37.87
CA ASP A 415 1.62 19.79 38.47
C ASP A 415 0.78 19.65 39.73
N ASN A 416 -0.10 18.66 39.76
CA ASN A 416 -1.01 18.46 40.89
C ASN A 416 -0.27 17.99 42.15
N GLU A 417 0.89 17.34 42.00
CA GLU A 417 1.70 16.85 43.12
C GLU A 417 2.46 18.00 43.80
N GLU A 418 3.14 18.81 43.00
CA GLU A 418 4.02 19.88 43.49
C GLU A 418 3.32 21.24 43.58
N LYS A 419 2.05 21.34 43.15
CA LYS A 419 1.27 22.59 43.02
C LYS A 419 2.04 23.69 42.28
N SER A 420 2.89 23.30 41.34
CA SER A 420 3.78 24.21 40.61
C SER A 420 3.62 24.03 39.11
N ARG A 421 3.76 25.13 38.35
CA ARG A 421 3.73 25.08 36.89
C ARG A 421 5.09 24.68 36.36
N ARG A 422 5.14 23.56 35.65
CA ARG A 422 6.38 23.11 34.99
C ARG A 422 6.11 22.62 33.58
N ALA A 423 7.12 22.75 32.74
CA ALA A 423 7.13 22.12 31.43
C ALA A 423 7.43 20.63 31.61
N MET A 424 6.58 19.77 31.06
CA MET A 424 6.72 18.32 31.12
C MET A 424 6.66 17.75 29.71
N MET A 425 7.24 16.58 29.49
CA MET A 425 7.03 15.84 28.24
C MET A 425 5.56 15.42 28.16
N GLY A 426 4.83 15.95 27.19
CA GLY A 426 3.43 15.64 26.92
C GLY A 426 3.27 14.36 26.13
N MET A 427 3.88 14.31 24.94
CA MET A 427 3.79 13.15 24.04
C MET A 427 5.00 13.13 23.10
N LEU A 428 5.50 11.94 22.81
CA LEU A 428 6.45 11.69 21.73
C LEU A 428 5.75 10.83 20.68
N LYS A 429 5.84 11.25 19.42
CA LYS A 429 5.43 10.46 18.26
C LYS A 429 6.60 10.29 17.31
N ILE A 430 6.84 9.06 16.88
CA ILE A 430 7.88 8.71 15.90
C ILE A 430 7.24 7.86 14.81
N ASP A 431 7.38 8.27 13.55
CA ASP A 431 6.94 7.54 12.38
C ASP A 431 8.15 7.19 11.49
N LEU A 432 8.32 5.92 11.10
CA LEU A 432 9.27 5.47 10.09
C LEU A 432 8.50 5.08 8.83
N ASN A 433 8.90 5.60 7.67
CA ASN A 433 8.31 5.28 6.37
C ASN A 433 9.40 4.73 5.45
N VAL A 434 9.24 3.49 4.97
CA VAL A 434 10.15 2.81 4.05
C VAL A 434 9.40 2.42 2.77
N PRO A 435 9.62 3.10 1.65
CA PRO A 435 8.99 2.77 0.38
C PRO A 435 9.39 1.36 -0.10
N LEU A 436 8.40 0.47 -0.28
CA LEU A 436 8.62 -0.88 -0.79
C LEU A 436 8.46 -0.92 -2.31
N THR A 437 7.44 -0.25 -2.83
CA THR A 437 7.14 -0.11 -4.26
C THR A 437 6.76 1.35 -4.56
N ASP A 438 6.41 1.69 -5.79
CA ASP A 438 6.00 3.06 -6.11
C ASP A 438 4.63 3.42 -5.52
N SER A 439 3.83 2.42 -5.14
CA SER A 439 2.50 2.61 -4.55
C SER A 439 2.37 2.04 -3.12
N ILE A 440 3.35 1.30 -2.61
CA ILE A 440 3.31 0.70 -1.27
C ILE A 440 4.50 1.19 -0.45
N THR A 441 4.21 1.65 0.78
CA THR A 441 5.21 2.04 1.77
C THR A 441 5.00 1.23 3.04
N PHE A 442 6.03 0.58 3.54
CA PHE A 442 6.05 0.09 4.91
C PHE A 442 6.09 1.27 5.86
N PHE A 443 5.30 1.21 6.91
CA PHE A 443 5.17 2.27 7.88
C PHE A 443 5.15 1.67 9.28
N SER A 444 5.92 2.27 10.20
CA SER A 444 5.89 1.94 11.62
C SER A 444 5.72 3.21 12.44
N ARG A 445 5.00 3.10 13.55
CA ARG A 445 4.74 4.22 14.45
C ARG A 445 4.90 3.83 15.89
N TYR A 446 5.51 4.74 16.64
CA TYR A 446 5.38 4.85 18.07
C TYR A 446 4.65 6.16 18.41
N MET A 447 3.71 6.13 19.35
CA MET A 447 3.26 7.34 20.03
C MET A 447 3.00 7.06 21.50
N GLY A 448 3.30 8.02 22.36
CA GLY A 448 2.99 7.88 23.78
C GLY A 448 3.66 8.94 24.63
N ASP A 449 3.25 8.99 25.89
CA ASP A 449 3.83 9.83 26.94
C ASP A 449 4.61 9.00 27.96
N GLY A 450 4.68 7.67 27.74
CA GLY A 450 5.32 6.68 28.61
C GLY A 450 4.52 6.33 29.89
N ARG A 451 3.34 6.92 30.10
CA ARG A 451 2.55 6.75 31.32
C ARG A 451 1.07 6.47 31.05
N THR A 452 0.40 7.39 30.37
CA THR A 452 -1.05 7.32 30.10
C THR A 452 -1.36 6.68 28.76
N LEU A 453 -0.46 6.83 27.78
CA LEU A 453 -0.61 6.26 26.46
C LEU A 453 0.72 5.67 25.99
N ILE A 454 0.66 4.43 25.51
CA ILE A 454 1.72 3.79 24.74
C ILE A 454 1.04 3.11 23.55
N HIS A 455 1.45 3.46 22.34
CA HIS A 455 1.00 2.81 21.13
C HIS A 455 2.20 2.54 20.23
N PHE A 456 2.30 1.30 19.75
CA PHE A 456 3.29 0.89 18.78
C PHE A 456 2.61 0.11 17.67
N SER A 457 2.91 0.41 16.41
CA SER A 457 2.30 -0.24 15.26
C SER A 457 3.27 -0.39 14.09
N GLY A 458 2.95 -1.35 13.22
CA GLY A 458 3.59 -1.58 11.94
C GLY A 458 2.55 -1.95 10.89
N GLY A 459 2.75 -1.52 9.65
CA GLY A 459 1.79 -1.75 8.59
C GLY A 459 2.21 -1.21 7.24
N LEU A 460 1.22 -1.04 6.37
CA LEU A 460 1.40 -0.62 4.99
C LEU A 460 0.57 0.63 4.70
N LYS A 461 1.15 1.55 3.94
CA LYS A 461 0.48 2.66 3.29
C LYS A 461 0.38 2.36 1.81
N THR A 462 -0.85 2.25 1.32
CA THR A 462 -1.13 1.96 -0.09
C THR A 462 -1.66 3.20 -0.77
N MET A 463 -0.96 3.67 -1.81
CA MET A 463 -1.44 4.72 -2.70
C MET A 463 -2.44 4.10 -3.69
N LEU A 464 -3.73 4.38 -3.50
CA LEU A 464 -4.79 3.95 -4.42
C LEU A 464 -4.81 4.76 -5.71
N SER A 465 -4.44 6.04 -5.62
CA SER A 465 -4.33 6.94 -6.76
C SER A 465 -3.15 7.89 -6.57
N GLY A 466 -2.59 8.36 -7.69
CA GLY A 466 -1.46 9.30 -7.72
C GLY A 466 -0.15 8.73 -7.14
N LYS A 467 0.89 9.57 -7.06
CA LYS A 467 2.25 9.20 -6.63
C LYS A 467 2.86 10.21 -5.62
N GLY A 468 2.06 10.74 -4.70
CA GLY A 468 2.47 11.71 -3.66
C GLY A 468 2.15 13.19 -3.97
N GLY A 469 1.73 13.48 -5.21
CA GLY A 469 1.25 14.80 -5.64
C GLY A 469 -0.26 14.99 -5.47
N SER A 470 -0.79 16.06 -6.08
CA SER A 470 -2.24 16.34 -6.12
C SER A 470 -3.03 15.13 -6.66
N GLY A 471 -4.20 14.88 -6.07
CA GLY A 471 -5.05 13.74 -6.42
C GLY A 471 -4.64 12.41 -5.78
N THR A 472 -3.54 12.38 -5.02
CA THR A 472 -3.13 11.16 -4.32
C THR A 472 -4.11 10.76 -3.21
N VAL A 473 -4.44 9.48 -3.14
CA VAL A 473 -5.21 8.85 -2.06
C VAL A 473 -4.37 7.76 -1.45
N ILE A 474 -4.13 7.82 -0.14
CA ILE A 474 -3.35 6.85 0.62
C ILE A 474 -4.26 6.19 1.65
N ILE A 475 -4.22 4.87 1.74
CA ILE A 475 -4.86 4.10 2.81
C ILE A 475 -3.75 3.49 3.69
N PRO A 476 -3.50 4.04 4.88
CA PRO A 476 -2.74 3.34 5.92
C PRO A 476 -3.58 2.23 6.55
N VAL A 477 -2.96 1.05 6.68
CA VAL A 477 -3.47 -0.08 7.46
C VAL A 477 -2.35 -0.56 8.37
N THR A 478 -2.60 -0.64 9.68
CA THR A 478 -1.60 -1.14 10.63
C THR A 478 -2.16 -2.16 11.61
N ILE A 479 -1.23 -2.94 12.18
CA ILE A 479 -1.45 -3.79 13.34
C ILE A 479 -0.42 -3.37 14.38
N GLY A 480 -0.83 -3.37 15.64
CA GLY A 480 -0.01 -2.88 16.73
C GLY A 480 -0.50 -3.30 18.09
N TYR A 481 0.11 -2.69 19.10
CA TYR A 481 -0.26 -2.79 20.50
C TYR A 481 -0.56 -1.40 21.02
N THR A 482 -1.64 -1.27 21.78
CA THR A 482 -2.01 -0.03 22.46
C THR A 482 -2.25 -0.32 23.93
N SER A 483 -1.74 0.57 24.79
CA SER A 483 -1.99 0.62 26.22
C SER A 483 -2.40 2.03 26.58
N MET A 484 -3.56 2.18 27.20
CA MET A 484 -4.15 3.44 27.62
C MET A 484 -4.54 3.32 29.09
N THR A 485 -4.29 4.36 29.87
CA THR A 485 -4.70 4.44 31.27
C THR A 485 -5.74 5.56 31.38
N PRO A 486 -7.03 5.30 31.14
CA PRO A 486 -8.07 6.31 31.14
C PRO A 486 -8.43 6.83 32.54
N TRP A 487 -8.09 6.11 33.62
CA TRP A 487 -8.44 6.52 34.98
C TRP A 487 -7.42 6.01 36.03
N TYR A 488 -7.29 6.79 37.10
CA TYR A 488 -6.50 6.49 38.30
C TYR A 488 -7.42 6.65 39.52
N ASP A 489 -7.49 5.61 40.34
CA ASP A 489 -7.95 5.72 41.73
C ASP A 489 -6.73 5.75 42.67
N SER A 490 -6.90 6.15 43.93
CA SER A 490 -5.86 6.09 44.95
C SER A 490 -5.32 4.67 45.16
N GLU A 491 -6.07 3.64 44.75
CA GLU A 491 -5.74 2.22 44.99
C GLU A 491 -5.51 1.39 43.71
N SER A 492 -5.93 1.85 42.52
CA SER A 492 -5.86 1.04 41.29
C SER A 492 -5.59 1.84 40.01
N LYS A 493 -4.85 1.21 39.08
CA LYS A 493 -4.63 1.71 37.72
C LYS A 493 -5.50 0.94 36.74
N HIS A 494 -6.55 1.58 36.24
CA HIS A 494 -7.38 0.97 35.20
C HIS A 494 -6.67 1.14 33.85
N LYS A 495 -6.15 0.03 33.33
CA LYS A 495 -5.46 -0.02 32.06
C LYS A 495 -6.31 -0.74 31.03
N ILE A 496 -6.51 -0.11 29.88
CA ILE A 496 -7.01 -0.74 28.68
C ILE A 496 -5.80 -1.04 27.81
N GLN A 497 -5.53 -2.32 27.58
CA GLN A 497 -4.39 -2.72 26.78
C GLN A 497 -4.73 -3.91 25.89
N GLY A 498 -4.15 -3.94 24.70
CA GLY A 498 -4.36 -5.03 23.78
C GLY A 498 -3.82 -4.77 22.39
N SER A 499 -4.06 -5.74 21.52
CA SER A 499 -3.82 -5.59 20.10
C SER A 499 -4.73 -4.51 19.53
N SER A 500 -4.16 -3.69 18.67
CA SER A 500 -4.86 -2.63 17.96
C SER A 500 -4.69 -2.83 16.46
N PHE A 501 -5.72 -2.52 15.72
CA PHE A 501 -5.70 -2.41 14.27
C PHE A 501 -5.96 -0.95 13.94
N SER A 502 -5.36 -0.41 12.87
CA SER A 502 -5.71 0.91 12.38
C SER A 502 -6.08 0.91 10.92
N ILE A 503 -7.02 1.78 10.59
CA ILE A 503 -7.38 2.12 9.22
C ILE A 503 -7.50 3.64 9.11
N GLY A 504 -6.98 4.19 8.02
CA GLY A 504 -7.13 5.60 7.75
C GLY A 504 -7.25 5.90 6.28
N ILE A 505 -7.36 7.19 5.99
CA ILE A 505 -7.34 7.75 4.65
C ILE A 505 -6.58 9.07 4.69
N GLU A 506 -5.68 9.27 3.74
CA GLU A 506 -5.03 10.54 3.45
C GLU A 506 -5.30 10.92 2.00
N LYS A 507 -5.77 12.15 1.81
CA LYS A 507 -6.07 12.74 0.50
C LYS A 507 -5.17 13.95 0.28
N VAL A 508 -4.53 13.97 -0.88
CA VAL A 508 -3.74 15.11 -1.37
C VAL A 508 -4.54 15.84 -2.44
N PHE A 509 -4.69 17.15 -2.28
CA PHE A 509 -5.40 18.05 -3.19
C PHE A 509 -4.44 19.00 -3.87
#